data_AF-A0A2V7C9X3-F1
#
_entry.id   AF-A0A2V7C9X3-F1
#
_cell.length_a   1.000
_cell.length_b   1.000
_cell.length_c   1.000
_cell.angle_alpha   90.00
_cell.angle_beta   90.00
_cell.angle_gamma   90.00
#
_symmetry.space_group_name_H-M   'P 1'
#
loop_
_entity.id
_entity.type
_entity.pdbx_description
1 polymer ?
#
loop_
_entity_poly.entity_id
_entity_poly.type
_entity_poly.pdbx_seq_one_letter_code
_entity_poly.pdbx_strand_id
1 'polypeptide(L)' 'MELQVGDRLTDATGEWEVVRRRPYTSPGGKSTHAHVQRIGQPGNAEVRTWGAFEHITVKQAAAEEGR' A
#
# COMPACT_ATOMS: atom_id res chain seq x y z
N MET A 1 -5.35 -9.38 3.71
CA MET A 1 -5.11 -8.36 2.66
C MET A 1 -3.66 -8.49 2.22
N GLU A 2 -3.39 -8.64 0.92
CA GLU A 2 -2.04 -8.60 0.37
C GLU A 2 -1.94 -7.36 -0.53
N LEU A 3 -1.14 -6.38 -0.13
CA LEU A 3 -0.83 -5.21 -0.95
C LEU A 3 0.32 -5.55 -1.91
N GLN A 4 0.29 -4.99 -3.11
CA GLN A 4 1.31 -5.15 -4.13
C GLN A 4 1.94 -3.80 -4.52
N VAL A 5 3.12 -3.86 -5.12
CA VAL A 5 3.75 -2.66 -5.70
C VAL A 5 2.92 -2.21 -6.89
N GLY A 6 2.59 -0.93 -6.97
CA GLY A 6 1.68 -0.34 -7.95
C GLY A 6 0.25 -0.15 -7.43
N ASP A 7 -0.11 -0.73 -6.28
CA ASP A 7 -1.41 -0.47 -5.66
C ASP A 7 -1.56 1.00 -5.28
N ARG A 8 -2.73 1.57 -5.58
CA ARG A 8 -3.13 2.88 -5.08
C ARG A 8 -4.03 2.74 -3.88
N LEU A 9 -3.72 3.48 -2.84
CA LEU A 9 -4.37 3.40 -1.55
C LEU A 9 -4.96 4.78 -1.24
N THR A 10 -6.22 4.81 -0.84
CA THR A 10 -6.85 6.00 -0.27
C THR A 10 -7.20 5.74 1.18
N ASP A 11 -6.80 6.67 2.02
CA ASP A 11 -7.04 6.64 3.47
C ASP A 11 -7.38 8.07 3.95
N ALA A 12 -7.80 8.23 5.21
CA ALA A 12 -8.11 9.51 5.83
C ALA A 12 -6.99 10.58 5.66
N THR A 13 -5.74 10.14 5.51
CA THR A 13 -4.57 11.02 5.32
C THR A 13 -4.34 11.48 3.87
N GLY A 14 -4.98 10.84 2.89
CA GLY A 14 -4.87 11.15 1.46
C GLY A 14 -4.68 9.93 0.55
N GLU A 15 -4.18 10.18 -0.65
CA GLU A 15 -3.93 9.17 -1.69
C GLU A 15 -2.45 8.82 -1.83
N TRP A 16 -2.19 7.53 -2.00
CA TRP A 16 -0.85 6.95 -1.90
C TRP A 16 -0.68 5.85 -2.95
N GLU A 17 0.57 5.59 -3.33
CA GLU A 17 0.95 4.51 -4.25
C GLU A 17 2.06 3.67 -3.64
N VAL A 18 1.99 2.35 -3.76
CA VAL A 18 3.03 1.44 -3.27
C VAL A 18 4.17 1.39 -4.31
N VAL A 19 5.39 1.85 -3.97
CA VAL A 19 6.40 2.18 -5.01
C VAL A 19 7.76 1.47 -4.90
N ARG A 20 8.18 0.94 -3.74
CA ARG A 20 9.59 0.53 -3.54
C ARG A 20 9.82 -0.95 -3.29
N ARG A 21 9.10 -1.55 -2.35
CA ARG A 21 9.33 -2.93 -1.89
C ARG A 21 8.01 -3.65 -1.71
N ARG A 22 8.06 -4.97 -1.87
CA ARG A 22 6.90 -5.83 -1.64
C ARG A 22 6.41 -5.63 -0.21
N PRO A 23 5.13 -5.28 -0.01
CA PRO A 23 4.52 -5.17 1.30
C PRO A 23 4.66 -6.47 2.09
N TYR A 24 4.78 -6.36 3.41
CA TYR A 24 4.89 -7.51 4.29
C TYR A 24 4.01 -7.35 5.52
N THR A 25 3.52 -8.47 6.04
CA THR A 25 2.68 -8.51 7.23
C THR A 25 3.50 -8.86 8.46
N SER A 26 3.14 -8.29 9.60
CA SER A 26 3.71 -8.66 10.89
C SER A 26 3.30 -10.08 11.28
N PRO A 27 4.04 -10.75 12.18
CA PRO A 27 3.69 -12.08 12.69
C PRO A 27 2.23 -12.12 13.16
N GLY A 28 1.48 -13.13 12.72
CA GLY A 28 0.06 -13.27 13.05
C GLY A 28 -0.89 -12.33 12.29
N GLY A 29 -0.44 -11.63 11.25
CA GLY A 29 -1.30 -10.84 10.36
C GLY A 29 -1.91 -9.59 11.02
N LYS A 30 -1.40 -9.16 12.17
CA LYS A 30 -1.92 -8.01 12.94
C LYS A 30 -1.80 -6.68 12.20
N SER A 31 -0.73 -6.52 11.41
CA SER A 31 -0.46 -5.28 10.69
C SER A 31 0.21 -5.56 9.35
N THR A 32 -0.14 -4.75 8.34
CA THR A 32 0.47 -4.75 7.02
C THR A 32 1.37 -3.54 6.90
N HIS A 33 2.60 -3.73 6.42
CA HIS A 33 3.57 -2.67 6.20
C HIS A 33 3.84 -2.54 4.70
N ALA A 34 3.76 -1.33 4.16
CA ALA A 34 4.14 -1.05 2.78
C ALA A 34 4.93 0.24 2.66
N HIS A 35 5.85 0.28 1.70
CA HIS A 35 6.47 1.52 1.27
C HIS A 35 5.56 2.23 0.28
N VAL A 36 4.99 3.34 0.73
CA VAL A 36 4.09 4.16 -0.06
C VAL A 36 4.71 5.52 -0.38
N GLN A 37 4.20 6.15 -1.42
CA GLN A 37 4.52 7.51 -1.80
C GLN A 37 3.23 8.27 -2.06
N ARG A 38 3.19 9.54 -1.70
CA ARG A 38 1.99 10.34 -1.91
C ARG A 38 1.82 10.65 -3.40
N ILE A 39 0.61 10.42 -3.92
CA ILE A 39 0.28 10.77 -5.30
C ILE A 39 0.45 12.30 -5.44
N GLY A 40 1.31 12.73 -6.36
CA GLY A 40 1.64 14.14 -6.58
C GLY A 40 2.89 14.67 -5.86
N GLN A 41 3.54 13.86 -5.01
CA GLN A 41 4.84 14.21 -4.42
C GLN A 41 5.86 13.07 -4.63
N PRO A 42 6.31 12.84 -5.88
CA PRO A 42 7.28 11.80 -6.17
C PRO A 42 8.61 12.09 -5.47
N GLY A 43 9.13 11.11 -4.74
CA GLY A 43 10.40 11.16 -4.01
C GLY A 43 10.28 10.90 -2.51
N ASN A 44 9.12 11.18 -1.90
CA ASN A 44 8.91 11.08 -0.45
C ASN A 44 8.35 9.72 0.01
N ALA A 45 8.99 8.62 -0.39
CA ALA A 45 8.49 7.31 0.00
C ALA A 45 8.62 7.09 1.52
N GLU A 46 7.51 6.77 2.17
CA GLU A 46 7.40 6.49 3.60
C GLU A 46 6.91 5.06 3.84
N VAL A 47 7.27 4.48 5.00
CA VAL A 47 6.72 3.19 5.42
C VAL A 47 5.43 3.46 6.16
N ARG A 48 4.32 2.94 5.65
CA ARG A 48 3.06 2.93 6.36
C ARG A 48 2.67 1.56 6.86
N THR A 49 2.10 1.57 8.04
CA THR A 49 1.56 0.40 8.72
C THR A 49 0.06 0.56 8.84
N TRP A 50 -0.69 -0.46 8.44
CA TRP A 50 -2.13 -0.55 8.69
C TRP A 50 -2.41 -1.75 9.57
N GLY A 51 -3.13 -1.55 10.66
CA GLY A 51 -3.69 -2.62 11.47
C GLY A 51 -4.73 -3.44 10.70
N ALA A 52 -4.96 -4.68 11.12
CA ALA A 52 -5.95 -5.57 10.51
C ALA A 52 -7.39 -5.02 10.51
N PHE A 53 -7.67 -4.01 11.33
CA PHE A 53 -8.98 -3.36 11.47
C PHE A 53 -9.03 -1.95 10.87
N GLU A 54 -7.92 -1.46 10.29
CA GLU A 54 -7.92 -0.17 9.62
C GLU A 54 -8.56 -0.31 8.23
N HIS A 55 -9.50 0.60 7.94
CA HIS A 55 -10.17 0.63 6.65
C HIS A 55 -9.33 1.40 5.65
N ILE A 56 -8.73 0.70 4.69
CA ILE A 56 -8.12 1.32 3.53
C ILE A 56 -8.85 0.90 2.25
N THR A 57 -9.01 1.87 1.35
CA THR A 57 -9.54 1.58 0.02
C THR A 57 -8.36 1.33 -0.90
N VAL A 58 -8.28 0.10 -1.43
CA VAL A 58 -7.27 -0.29 -2.41
C VAL A 58 -7.88 -0.19 -3.79
N LYS A 59 -7.35 0.73 -4.60
CA LYS A 59 -7.53 0.75 -6.04
C LYS A 59 -6.35 0.00 -6.63
N GLN A 60 -6.55 -1.29 -6.90
CA GLN A 60 -5.61 -2.04 -7.73
C GLN A 60 -5.50 -1.32 -9.06
N ALA A 61 -4.33 -0.75 -9.34
CA ALA A 61 -3.92 -0.58 -10.71
C ALA A 61 -3.90 -2.01 -11.26
N ALA A 62 -4.75 -2.31 -12.24
CA ALA A 62 -4.74 -3.62 -12.88
C ALA A 62 -3.29 -3.92 -13.26
N ALA A 63 -2.63 -4.78 -12.47
CA ALA A 63 -1.50 -5.50 -12.97
C ALA A 63 -2.10 -6.27 -14.14
N GLU A 64 -1.65 -5.94 -15.34
CA GLU A 64 -1.79 -6.82 -16.48
C GLU A 64 -1.18 -8.17 -16.05
N GLU A 65 -2.04 -9.01 -15.49
CA GLU A 65 -1.77 -10.40 -15.19
C GLU A 65 -1.73 -11.08 -16.55
N GLY A 66 -0.53 -11.13 -17.11
CA GLY A 66 -0.23 -12.09 -18.15
C GLY A 66 0.00 -13.45 -17.49
N ARG A 67 -0.97 -14.35 -17.62
CA ARG A 67 -0.71 -15.71 -18.11
C ARG A 67 -1.91 -16.37 -18.78
#